data_AF-A0A949E699-F1
#
_entry.id   AF-A0A949E699-F1
#
_cell.length_a   1.000
_cell.length_b   1.000
_cell.length_c   1.000
_cell.angle_alpha   90.00
_cell.angle_beta   90.00
_cell.angle_gamma   90.00
#
_symmetry.space_group_name_H-M   'P 1'
#
loop_
_entity.id
_entity.type
_entity.pdbx_description
1 polymer ?
#
loop_
_entity_poly.entity_id
_entity_poly.type
_entity_poly.pdbx_seq_one_letter_code
_entity_poly.pdbx_strand_id
1 'polypeptide(L)'
;MFSPPPAPDHPWRRKFRDAFRGLKEGVRGQSSFFVHFFVAVLVVIAGVVLGVDLYEWCILALCIAGVLTVEMFNGALESMAKAITGESDPHLGDSLDIGSAAVLIASIGASIVGSIIFANRLAILLGWW
;
A
#
# COMPACT_ATOMS: atom_id res chain seq x y z
N MET A 1 -8.35 48.25 6.51
CA MET A 1 -9.25 47.50 5.61
C MET A 1 -8.71 46.08 5.52
N PHE A 2 -9.28 45.15 6.29
CA PHE A 2 -8.79 43.77 6.36
C PHE A 2 -9.44 43.00 5.20
N SER A 3 -8.66 42.61 4.20
CA SER A 3 -9.12 41.73 3.14
C SER A 3 -9.07 40.29 3.66
N PRO A 4 -10.19 39.54 3.68
CA PRO A 4 -10.12 38.13 4.03
C PRO A 4 -9.20 37.39 3.04
N PRO A 5 -8.49 36.34 3.49
CA PRO A 5 -7.67 35.54 2.59
C PRO A 5 -8.55 34.99 1.45
N PRO A 6 -8.03 34.90 0.21
CA PRO A 6 -8.78 34.36 -0.91
C PRO A 6 -9.29 32.95 -0.57
N ALA A 7 -10.56 32.68 -0.89
CA ALA A 7 -11.12 31.34 -0.71
C ALA A 7 -10.26 30.32 -1.48
N PRO A 8 -9.98 29.12 -0.93
CA PRO A 8 -9.16 28.13 -1.61
C PRO A 8 -9.80 27.73 -2.94
N ASP A 9 -9.24 28.20 -4.04
CA ASP A 9 -9.71 28.02 -5.41
C ASP A 9 -9.21 26.70 -6.02
N HIS A 10 -9.17 25.62 -5.24
CA HIS A 10 -8.62 24.36 -5.70
C HIS A 10 -9.77 23.42 -6.06
N PRO A 11 -10.17 23.35 -7.34
CA PRO A 11 -11.20 22.40 -7.76
C PRO A 11 -10.77 21.00 -7.34
N TRP A 12 -11.69 20.17 -6.87
CA TRP A 12 -11.43 18.78 -6.46
C TRP A 12 -10.57 18.01 -7.47
N ARG A 13 -10.76 18.29 -8.76
CA ARG A 13 -9.94 17.78 -9.89
C ARG A 13 -8.43 18.00 -9.70
N ARG A 14 -8.02 19.12 -9.13
CA ARG A 14 -6.61 19.45 -8.87
C ARG A 14 -6.05 18.60 -7.74
N LYS A 15 -6.79 18.41 -6.65
CA LYS A 15 -6.42 17.50 -5.56
C LYS A 15 -6.24 16.06 -6.06
N PHE A 16 -7.16 15.57 -6.90
CA PHE A 16 -7.03 14.26 -7.53
C PHE A 16 -5.80 14.18 -8.44
N ARG A 17 -5.57 15.18 -9.29
CA ARG A 17 -4.38 15.22 -10.16
C ARG A 17 -3.08 15.19 -9.35
N ASP A 18 -3.02 15.97 -8.27
CA ASP A 18 -1.84 16.05 -7.41
C ASP A 18 -1.62 14.71 -6.67
N ALA A 19 -2.69 14.04 -6.23
CA ALA A 19 -2.63 12.68 -5.67
C ALA A 19 -2.19 11.63 -6.71
N PHE A 20 -2.68 11.67 -7.94
CA PHE A 20 -2.24 10.78 -9.02
C PHE A 20 -0.78 11.02 -9.41
N ARG A 21 -0.31 12.26 -9.34
CA ARG A 21 1.12 12.58 -9.53
C ARG A 21 1.95 11.94 -8.41
N GLY A 22 1.55 12.10 -7.16
CA GLY A 22 2.22 11.48 -6.01
C GLY A 22 2.23 9.95 -6.09
N LEU A 23 1.12 9.33 -6.50
CA LEU A 23 1.05 7.89 -6.77
C LEU A 23 2.08 7.48 -7.83
N LYS A 24 2.12 8.18 -8.96
CA LYS A 24 3.06 7.90 -10.05
C LYS A 24 4.53 8.05 -9.62
N GLU A 25 4.83 9.06 -8.81
CA GLU A 25 6.18 9.29 -8.29
C GLU A 25 6.60 8.17 -7.31
N GLY A 26 5.73 7.78 -6.38
CA GLY A 26 6.01 6.69 -5.45
C GLY A 26 6.14 5.32 -6.13
N VAL A 27 5.28 5.02 -7.11
CA VAL A 27 5.33 3.75 -7.87
C VAL A 27 6.62 3.63 -8.69
N ARG A 28 7.13 4.73 -9.25
CA ARG A 28 8.24 4.69 -10.22
C ARG A 28 9.62 4.62 -9.55
N GLY A 29 9.70 4.91 -8.25
CA GLY A 29 10.96 5.05 -7.52
C GLY A 29 11.40 3.85 -6.68
N GLN A 30 10.49 2.92 -6.32
CA GLN A 30 10.78 1.88 -5.33
C GLN A 30 10.59 0.45 -5.86
N SER A 31 11.62 -0.38 -5.71
CA SER A 31 11.58 -1.80 -6.08
C SER A 31 10.55 -2.58 -5.26
N SER A 32 10.40 -2.25 -3.99
CA SER A 32 9.48 -2.91 -3.05
C SER A 32 8.02 -2.73 -3.47
N PHE A 33 7.63 -1.54 -3.96
CA PHE A 33 6.28 -1.29 -4.48
C PHE A 33 5.93 -2.21 -5.65
N PHE A 34 6.85 -2.47 -6.57
CA PHE A 34 6.62 -3.40 -7.69
C PHE A 34 6.39 -4.83 -7.22
N VAL A 35 7.12 -5.27 -6.18
CA VAL A 35 6.92 -6.60 -5.59
C VAL A 35 5.53 -6.69 -4.96
N HIS A 36 5.15 -5.73 -4.12
CA HIS A 36 3.82 -5.72 -3.50
C HIS A 36 2.68 -5.65 -4.53
N PHE A 37 2.85 -4.85 -5.58
CA PHE A 37 1.88 -4.78 -6.68
C PHE A 37 1.76 -6.10 -7.44
N PHE A 38 2.89 -6.75 -7.77
CA PHE A 38 2.89 -8.04 -8.43
C PHE A 38 2.21 -9.13 -7.58
N VAL A 39 2.52 -9.18 -6.29
CA VAL A 39 1.86 -10.10 -5.35
C VAL A 39 0.35 -9.81 -5.26
N ALA A 40 -0.06 -8.54 -5.21
CA ALA A 40 -1.47 -8.17 -5.22
C ALA A 40 -2.20 -8.68 -6.47
N VAL A 41 -1.59 -8.58 -7.66
CA VAL A 41 -2.15 -9.13 -8.90
C VAL A 41 -2.31 -10.66 -8.81
N LEU A 42 -1.32 -11.37 -8.27
CA LEU A 42 -1.41 -12.82 -8.06
C LEU A 42 -2.56 -13.20 -7.11
N VAL A 43 -2.73 -12.45 -6.01
CA VAL A 43 -3.84 -12.63 -5.05
C VAL A 43 -5.19 -12.42 -5.74
N VAL A 44 -5.33 -11.41 -6.59
CA VAL A 44 -6.56 -11.17 -7.36
C VAL A 44 -6.83 -12.32 -8.32
N ILE A 45 -5.84 -12.79 -9.07
CA ILE A 45 -6.00 -13.93 -9.98
C ILE A 45 -6.43 -15.18 -9.20
N ALA A 46 -5.75 -15.49 -8.09
CA ALA A 46 -6.10 -16.61 -7.23
C ALA A 46 -7.54 -16.49 -6.69
N GLY A 47 -7.96 -15.29 -6.29
CA GLY A 47 -9.32 -15.04 -5.80
C GLY A 47 -10.41 -15.26 -6.86
N VAL A 48 -10.13 -14.89 -8.11
CA VAL A 48 -11.05 -15.16 -9.23
C VAL A 48 -11.12 -16.65 -9.52
N VAL A 49 -9.97 -17.34 -9.57
CA VAL A 49 -9.89 -18.77 -9.89
C VAL A 49 -10.57 -19.64 -8.82
N LEU A 50 -10.40 -19.29 -7.53
CA LEU A 50 -10.97 -20.05 -6.41
C LEU A 50 -12.44 -19.72 -6.10
N GLY A 51 -13.06 -18.77 -6.82
CA GLY A 51 -14.46 -18.42 -6.61
C GLY A 51 -14.71 -17.84 -5.22
N VAL A 52 -13.87 -16.89 -4.80
CA VAL A 52 -13.94 -16.25 -3.49
C VAL A 52 -15.21 -15.40 -3.35
N ASP A 53 -15.82 -15.39 -2.17
CA ASP A 53 -17.10 -14.70 -1.91
C ASP A 53 -16.90 -13.18 -1.75
N LEU A 54 -17.98 -12.42 -1.89
CA LEU A 54 -17.98 -10.96 -1.79
C LEU A 54 -17.35 -10.46 -0.49
N TYR A 55 -17.63 -11.09 0.65
CA TYR A 55 -17.07 -10.67 1.93
C TYR A 55 -15.55 -10.88 2.00
N GLU A 56 -15.06 -12.00 1.46
CA GLU A 56 -13.64 -12.30 1.40
C GLU A 56 -12.92 -11.36 0.41
N TRP A 57 -13.57 -11.00 -0.70
CA TRP A 57 -13.07 -9.96 -1.61
C TRP A 57 -12.91 -8.61 -0.93
N CYS A 58 -13.87 -8.19 -0.10
CA CYS A 58 -13.75 -6.97 0.68
C CYS A 58 -12.53 -7.02 1.61
N ILE A 59 -12.29 -8.15 2.27
CA ILE A 59 -11.13 -8.34 3.14
C ILE A 59 -9.83 -8.32 2.34
N LEU A 60 -9.73 -9.06 1.23
CA LEU A 60 -8.56 -9.07 0.36
C LEU A 60 -8.24 -7.68 -0.19
N ALA A 61 -9.27 -6.94 -0.62
CA ALA A 61 -9.12 -5.57 -1.11
C ALA A 61 -8.58 -4.64 -0.02
N LEU A 62 -9.08 -4.75 1.21
CA LEU A 62 -8.58 -3.98 2.35
C LEU A 62 -7.13 -4.33 2.70
N CYS A 63 -6.77 -5.62 2.68
CA CYS A 63 -5.40 -6.06 2.91
C CYS A 63 -4.44 -5.50 1.86
N ILE A 64 -4.79 -5.60 0.57
CA ILE A 64 -3.98 -5.06 -0.54
C ILE A 64 -3.83 -3.54 -0.40
N ALA A 65 -4.94 -2.83 -0.19
CA ALA A 65 -4.92 -1.37 -0.02
C ALA A 65 -4.09 -0.95 1.20
N GLY A 66 -4.18 -1.69 2.31
CA GLY A 66 -3.39 -1.46 3.52
C GLY A 66 -1.89 -1.58 3.26
N VAL A 67 -1.44 -2.69 2.66
CA VAL A 67 -0.02 -2.91 2.33
C VAL A 67 0.51 -1.80 1.42
N LEU A 68 -0.22 -1.47 0.34
CA LEU A 68 0.20 -0.41 -0.58
C LEU A 68 0.24 0.96 0.08
N THR A 69 -0.67 1.23 1.03
CA THR A 69 -0.68 2.50 1.78
C THR A 69 0.55 2.62 2.67
N VAL A 70 0.89 1.56 3.42
CA VAL A 70 2.09 1.55 4.28
C VAL A 70 3.36 1.67 3.44
N GLU A 71 3.42 0.99 2.30
CA GLU A 71 4.53 1.10 1.33
C GLU A 71 4.68 2.54 0.81
N MET A 72 3.58 3.18 0.39
CA MET A 72 3.60 4.58 -0.06
C MET A 72 4.08 5.52 1.05
N PHE A 73 3.68 5.27 2.30
CA PHE A 73 4.13 6.05 3.44
C PHE A 73 5.62 5.86 3.70
N ASN A 74 6.12 4.62 3.63
CA ASN A 74 7.55 4.33 3.75
C ASN A 74 8.37 5.09 2.67
N GLY A 75 7.90 5.10 1.42
CA GLY A 75 8.56 5.88 0.37
C GLY A 75 8.49 7.38 0.53
N ALA A 76 7.40 7.90 1.13
CA ALA A 76 7.34 9.31 1.51
C ALA A 76 8.37 9.64 2.60
N LEU A 77 8.52 8.79 3.62
CA LEU A 77 9.52 8.95 4.67
C LEU A 77 10.95 8.90 4.11
N GLU A 78 11.27 7.95 3.24
CA GLU A 78 12.57 7.89 2.54
C GLU A 78 12.84 9.16 1.73
N SER A 79 11.84 9.66 1.00
CA SER A 79 11.98 10.88 0.22
C SER A 79 12.19 12.11 1.11
N MET A 80 11.52 12.18 2.27
CA MET A 80 11.72 13.24 3.24
C MET A 80 13.11 13.17 3.87
N ALA A 81 13.58 11.98 4.26
CA ALA A 81 14.92 11.79 4.80
C ALA A 81 16.00 12.24 3.81
N LYS A 82 15.90 11.83 2.54
CA LYS A 82 16.83 12.27 1.47
C LYS A 82 16.83 13.77 1.23
N ALA A 83 15.70 14.46 1.47
CA ALA A 83 15.60 15.91 1.31
C ALA A 83 16.20 16.68 2.50
N ILE A 84 16.18 16.09 3.70
CA ILE A 84 16.71 16.71 4.92
C ILE A 84 18.24 16.56 4.99
N THR A 85 18.77 15.44 4.52
CA THR A 85 20.18 15.06 4.72
C THR A 85 20.83 14.69 3.40
N GLY A 86 21.87 15.44 3.02
CA GLY A 86 22.72 15.13 1.87
C GLY A 86 23.75 14.02 2.12
N GLU A 87 23.94 13.62 3.38
CA GLU A 87 24.82 12.53 3.83
C GLU A 87 24.08 11.63 4.85
N SER A 88 24.51 10.37 4.98
CA SER A 88 23.87 9.36 5.83
C SER A 88 24.03 9.68 7.33
N ASP A 89 22.99 10.22 7.97
CA ASP A 89 22.86 10.30 9.43
C ASP A 89 22.41 8.92 9.99
N PRO A 90 23.16 8.30 10.91
CA PRO A 90 22.80 7.02 11.52
C PRO A 90 21.38 6.97 12.11
N HIS A 91 20.89 8.06 12.73
CA HIS A 91 19.56 8.08 13.34
C HIS A 91 18.42 8.08 12.30
N LEU A 92 18.68 8.61 11.11
CA LEU A 92 17.74 8.52 10.01
C LEU A 92 17.69 7.12 9.42
N GLY A 93 18.81 6.39 9.42
CA GLY A 93 18.86 4.98 9.07
C GLY A 93 17.86 4.16 9.91
N ASP A 94 17.95 4.26 11.23
CA ASP A 94 17.06 3.54 12.14
C ASP A 94 15.58 3.86 11.89
N SER A 95 15.26 5.12 11.59
CA SER A 95 13.89 5.55 11.31
C SER A 95 13.34 4.95 10.00
N LEU A 96 14.17 4.84 8.97
CA LEU A 96 13.81 4.22 7.69
C LEU A 96 13.69 2.70 7.80
N ASP A 97 14.53 2.08 8.64
CA ASP A 97 14.45 0.65 8.93
C ASP A 97 13.15 0.30 9.67
N ILE A 98 12.70 1.15 10.61
CA ILE A 98 11.39 1.02 11.25
C ILE A 98 10.25 1.14 10.23
N GLY A 99 10.36 2.08 9.28
CA GLY A 99 9.40 2.21 8.17
C GLY A 99 9.31 0.93 7.33
N SER A 100 10.46 0.36 6.98
CA SER A 100 10.54 -0.91 6.25
C SER A 100 9.97 -2.08 7.06
N ALA A 101 10.21 -2.11 8.38
CA ALA A 101 9.61 -3.10 9.27
C ALA A 101 8.07 -2.98 9.34
N ALA A 102 7.52 -1.77 9.28
CA ALA A 102 6.07 -1.58 9.22
C ALA A 102 5.45 -2.19 7.95
N VAL A 103 6.09 -2.00 6.79
CA VAL A 103 5.68 -2.64 5.53
C VAL A 103 5.72 -4.16 5.66
N LEU A 104 6.77 -4.70 6.27
CA LEU A 104 6.93 -6.14 6.49
C LEU A 104 5.79 -6.70 7.34
N ILE A 105 5.47 -6.05 8.46
CA ILE A 105 4.38 -6.46 9.35
C ILE A 105 3.04 -6.42 8.62
N ALA A 106 2.75 -5.34 7.88
CA ALA A 106 1.54 -5.22 7.09
C ALA A 106 1.43 -6.35 6.04
N SER A 107 2.54 -6.67 5.38
CA SER A 107 2.61 -7.71 4.34
C SER A 107 2.42 -9.11 4.90
N ILE A 108 3.03 -9.40 6.06
CA ILE A 108 2.83 -10.68 6.76
C ILE A 108 1.36 -10.81 7.19
N GLY A 109 0.77 -9.76 7.76
CA GLY A 109 -0.64 -9.74 8.14
C GLY A 109 -1.57 -10.02 6.96
N ALA A 110 -1.37 -9.31 5.84
CA ALA A 110 -2.11 -9.54 4.61
C ALA A 110 -1.92 -10.96 4.06
N SER A 111 -0.70 -11.50 4.11
CA SER A 111 -0.39 -12.87 3.68
C SER A 111 -1.10 -13.92 4.53
N ILE A 112 -1.15 -13.73 5.85
CA ILE A 112 -1.87 -14.64 6.77
C ILE A 112 -3.37 -14.64 6.44
N VAL A 113 -3.97 -13.46 6.34
CA VAL A 113 -5.40 -13.31 6.03
C VAL A 113 -5.73 -13.93 4.66
N GLY A 114 -4.95 -13.63 3.63
CA GLY A 114 -5.13 -14.22 2.30
C GLY A 114 -4.98 -15.74 2.29
N SER A 115 -4.00 -16.27 3.03
CA SER A 115 -3.79 -17.72 3.15
C SER A 115 -4.97 -18.43 3.81
N ILE A 116 -5.56 -17.83 4.86
CA ILE A 116 -6.75 -18.38 5.53
C ILE A 116 -7.93 -18.44 4.55
N ILE A 117 -8.18 -17.36 3.82
CA ILE A 117 -9.27 -17.28 2.82
C ILE A 117 -9.08 -18.33 1.73
N PHE A 118 -7.88 -18.39 1.14
CA PHE A 118 -7.60 -19.33 0.05
C PHE A 118 -7.58 -20.79 0.52
N ALA A 119 -7.05 -21.08 1.71
CA ALA A 119 -7.08 -22.43 2.28
C ALA A 119 -8.51 -22.90 2.52
N ASN A 120 -9.38 -22.04 3.05
CA ASN A 120 -10.79 -22.36 3.25
C ASN A 120 -11.48 -22.66 1.91
N ARG A 121 -11.28 -21.81 0.91
CA ARG A 121 -11.87 -22.00 -0.43
C ARG A 121 -11.36 -23.25 -1.12
N LEU A 122 -10.07 -23.56 -0.98
CA LEU A 122 -9.48 -24.77 -1.52
C LEU A 122 -10.04 -26.02 -0.83
N ALA A 123 -10.22 -26.00 0.50
CA ALA A 123 -10.79 -27.13 1.25
C ALA A 123 -12.24 -27.42 0.82
N ILE A 124 -13.05 -26.38 0.59
CA ILE A 124 -14.41 -26.51 0.06
C ILE A 124 -14.39 -27.11 -1.35
N LEU A 125 -13.51 -26.63 -2.24
CA LEU A 125 -13.38 -27.15 -3.60
C LEU A 125 -12.93 -28.61 -3.65
N LEU A 126 -12.10 -29.04 -2.71
CA LEU A 126 -11.62 -30.42 -2.58
C LEU A 126 -12.63 -31.35 -1.88
N GLY A 127 -13.75 -30.83 -1.39
CA GLY A 127 -14.75 -31.61 -0.66
C GLY A 127 -14.27 -32.09 0.71
N TRP A 128 -13.32 -31.39 1.32
CA TRP A 128 -12.88 -31.67 2.70
C TRP A 128 -13.87 -31.15 3.76
N TRP A 129 -14.96 -30.50 3.35
CA TRP A 129 -16.04 -29.97 4.17
C TRP A 129 -17.37 -30.03 3.42
#